data_AF-A0AAW1J0Z8-F1
#
_entry.id   AF-A0AAW1J0Z8-F1
#
_cell.length_a   1.000
_cell.length_b   1.000
_cell.length_c   1.000
_cell.angle_alpha   90.00
_cell.angle_beta   90.00
_cell.angle_gamma   90.00
#
_symmetry.space_group_name_H-M   'P 1'
#
loop_
_entity.id
_entity.type
_entity.pdbx_description
1 polymer ?
#
loop_
_entity_poly.entity_id
_entity_poly.type
_entity_poly.pdbx_seq_one_letter_code
_entity_poly.pdbx_strand_id
1 'polypeptide(L)'
;MMPRNRARKSQIGLISEDDMKATVMPVLRKRSDEVGILSDVSEDGNDSQKVEVKGFVLVKFATNETVKYFVGQVETIVDPNEMIVNFLRNVNNKFVFANVKDEAAISREDIVRVLPLPMTTGGTARLKSTYQFNVDFSSYNVM
;
A
#
# COMPACT_ATOMS: atom_id res chain seq x y z
N MET A 1 3.86 -22.02 53.03
CA MET A 1 2.66 -22.89 52.95
C MET A 1 1.46 -21.96 52.71
N MET A 2 0.82 -22.08 51.55
CA MET A 2 -0.17 -21.11 51.03
C MET A 2 -1.56 -21.25 51.68
N PRO A 3 -2.35 -20.18 51.84
CA PRO A 3 -3.75 -20.28 52.24
C PRO A 3 -4.65 -20.72 51.08
N ARG A 4 -5.54 -21.69 51.38
CA ARG A 4 -6.55 -22.25 50.48
C ARG A 4 -7.76 -21.31 50.39
N ASN A 5 -7.94 -20.63 49.26
CA ASN A 5 -9.18 -19.89 48.98
C ASN A 5 -10.30 -20.83 48.52
N ARG A 6 -11.39 -20.81 49.28
CA ARG A 6 -12.61 -21.59 49.10
C ARG A 6 -13.61 -20.75 48.30
N ALA A 7 -14.06 -21.30 47.18
CA ALA A 7 -15.04 -20.72 46.26
C ALA A 7 -16.46 -20.65 46.84
N ARG A 8 -17.25 -19.66 46.37
CA ARG A 8 -18.72 -19.60 46.17
C ARG A 8 -19.11 -18.12 45.97
N LYS A 9 -20.06 -17.67 45.17
CA LYS A 9 -20.92 -18.18 44.07
C LYS A 9 -21.73 -16.93 43.65
N SER A 10 -21.65 -16.47 42.41
CA SER A 10 -22.56 -15.46 41.84
C SER A 10 -22.84 -15.88 40.40
N GLN A 11 -23.89 -16.67 40.17
CA GLN A 11 -25.19 -16.19 39.69
C GLN A 11 -25.07 -15.61 38.27
N ILE A 12 -25.08 -16.50 37.28
CA ILE A 12 -25.25 -16.17 35.87
C ILE A 12 -26.62 -16.71 35.46
N GLY A 13 -27.43 -15.83 34.89
CA GLY A 13 -28.84 -16.00 34.64
C GLY A 13 -29.18 -17.15 33.68
N LEU A 14 -30.35 -17.72 33.94
CA LEU A 14 -31.11 -18.58 33.03
C LEU A 14 -31.55 -17.72 31.83
N ILE A 15 -31.23 -18.15 30.62
CA ILE A 15 -31.95 -17.74 29.41
C ILE A 15 -32.39 -19.03 28.74
N SER A 16 -33.71 -19.14 28.63
CA SER A 16 -34.48 -20.28 28.18
C SER A 16 -34.17 -20.70 26.75
N GLU A 17 -34.14 -22.01 26.52
CA GLU A 17 -33.96 -22.65 25.22
C GLU A 17 -35.34 -23.02 24.65
N ASP A 18 -35.98 -22.12 23.90
CA ASP A 18 -37.15 -22.48 23.10
C ASP A 18 -37.20 -21.64 21.80
N ASP A 19 -37.42 -22.36 20.68
CA ASP A 19 -37.84 -21.91 19.34
C ASP A 19 -36.76 -21.44 18.32
N MET A 20 -35.94 -22.39 17.84
CA MET A 20 -35.28 -22.26 16.52
C MET A 20 -36.26 -22.66 15.41
N LYS A 21 -37.04 -21.72 14.88
CA LYS A 21 -37.73 -21.92 13.59
C LYS A 21 -36.78 -21.70 12.43
N ALA A 22 -36.30 -22.80 11.86
CA ALA A 22 -35.65 -22.83 10.55
C ALA A 22 -36.64 -22.39 9.46
N THR A 23 -36.50 -21.16 8.97
CA THR A 23 -37.16 -20.73 7.73
C THR A 23 -36.14 -20.76 6.60
N VAL A 24 -36.23 -21.83 5.80
CA VAL A 24 -35.55 -22.02 4.53
C VAL A 24 -36.00 -20.92 3.56
N MET A 25 -35.09 -20.04 3.14
CA MET A 25 -35.39 -19.09 2.08
C MET A 25 -35.31 -19.77 0.70
N PRO A 26 -36.33 -19.60 -0.18
CA PRO A 26 -36.31 -20.18 -1.51
C PRO A 26 -35.38 -19.38 -2.44
N VAL A 27 -34.50 -20.09 -3.13
CA VAL A 27 -33.64 -19.60 -4.21
C VAL A 27 -34.50 -19.03 -5.35
N LEU A 28 -34.44 -17.71 -5.55
CA LEU A 28 -35.13 -17.04 -6.65
C LEU A 28 -34.30 -17.17 -7.94
N ARG A 29 -34.67 -18.12 -8.80
CA ARG A 29 -34.24 -18.16 -10.21
C ARG A 29 -35.04 -17.13 -11.02
N LYS A 30 -34.36 -16.20 -11.69
CA LYS A 30 -34.86 -15.45 -12.88
C LYS A 30 -33.68 -15.35 -13.86
N ARG A 31 -33.68 -16.15 -14.92
CA ARG A 31 -34.19 -15.87 -16.29
C ARG A 31 -33.38 -14.79 -17.01
N SER A 32 -32.68 -15.27 -18.04
CA SER A 32 -31.99 -14.53 -19.11
C SER A 32 -32.94 -13.59 -19.83
N ASP A 33 -32.48 -12.36 -20.06
CA ASP A 33 -32.74 -11.57 -21.27
C ASP A 33 -31.61 -10.53 -21.41
N GLU A 34 -31.06 -10.45 -22.62
CA GLU A 34 -29.88 -9.69 -23.00
C GLU A 34 -30.18 -8.18 -23.06
N VAL A 35 -29.31 -7.35 -22.47
CA VAL A 35 -29.06 -5.98 -22.93
C VAL A 35 -27.57 -5.69 -22.82
N GLY A 36 -26.91 -5.57 -23.97
CA GLY A 36 -25.55 -5.08 -24.08
C GLY A 36 -25.48 -3.64 -23.60
N ILE A 37 -24.67 -3.40 -22.58
CA ILE A 37 -24.12 -2.08 -22.31
C ILE A 37 -22.63 -2.16 -22.57
N LEU A 38 -22.31 -1.79 -23.81
CA LEU A 38 -21.01 -1.33 -24.24
C LEU A 38 -20.70 -0.07 -23.43
N SER A 39 -19.88 -0.17 -22.39
CA SER A 39 -19.27 1.00 -21.74
C SER A 39 -17.78 0.99 -22.03
N ASP A 40 -17.48 1.61 -23.16
CA ASP A 40 -16.35 2.52 -23.34
C ASP A 40 -14.97 1.98 -22.93
N VAL A 41 -14.24 1.50 -23.93
CA VAL A 41 -12.78 1.49 -23.89
C VAL A 41 -12.34 2.95 -23.87
N SER A 42 -12.06 3.47 -22.67
CA SER A 42 -11.14 4.60 -22.53
C SER A 42 -9.73 4.01 -22.44
N GLU A 43 -9.00 4.03 -23.55
CA GLU A 43 -7.54 3.91 -23.53
C GLU A 43 -6.98 5.09 -22.73
N ASP A 44 -6.51 4.84 -21.51
CA ASP A 44 -5.31 5.49 -21.00
C ASP A 44 -4.59 4.46 -20.13
N GLY A 45 -3.47 3.95 -20.66
CA GLY A 45 -2.68 2.87 -20.08
C GLY A 45 -1.95 3.30 -18.81
N ASN A 46 -2.69 3.68 -17.77
CA ASN A 46 -2.16 3.76 -16.43
C ASN A 46 -2.27 2.37 -15.82
N ASP A 47 -1.24 1.55 -16.05
CA ASP A 47 -1.00 0.33 -15.28
C ASP A 47 -1.34 0.63 -13.82
N SER A 48 -2.49 0.13 -13.36
CA SER A 48 -2.91 0.21 -11.97
C SER A 48 -2.03 -0.75 -11.16
N GLN A 49 -0.71 -0.51 -11.17
CA GLN A 49 0.22 -1.13 -10.26
C GLN A 49 -0.20 -0.67 -8.88
N LYS A 50 -0.79 -1.63 -8.17
CA LYS A 50 -1.16 -1.50 -6.78
C LYS A 50 0.09 -1.10 -6.01
N VAL A 51 0.00 0.01 -5.28
CA VAL A 51 1.09 0.41 -4.40
C VAL A 51 1.09 -0.52 -3.20
N GLU A 52 2.25 -1.11 -2.93
CA GLU A 52 2.43 -2.03 -1.82
C GLU A 52 3.44 -1.46 -0.81
N VAL A 53 3.28 -1.83 0.45
CA VAL A 53 4.23 -1.50 1.51
C VAL A 53 5.59 -2.13 1.18
N LYS A 54 6.67 -1.37 1.37
CA LYS A 54 8.05 -1.63 0.92
C LYS A 54 8.24 -1.59 -0.59
N GLY A 55 7.22 -1.29 -1.38
CA GLY A 55 7.32 -1.01 -2.80
C GLY A 55 8.05 0.30 -3.08
N PHE A 56 8.59 0.43 -4.29
CA PHE A 56 9.25 1.65 -4.74
C PHE A 56 8.35 2.40 -5.70
N VAL A 57 8.34 3.72 -5.59
CA VAL A 57 7.48 4.60 -6.39
C VAL A 57 8.27 5.80 -6.87
N LEU A 58 7.87 6.34 -8.02
CA LEU A 58 8.33 7.64 -8.51
C LEU A 58 7.26 8.67 -8.17
N VAL A 59 7.65 9.70 -7.44
CA VAL A 59 6.78 10.77 -6.98
C VAL A 59 7.13 12.06 -7.72
N LYS A 60 6.12 12.80 -8.18
CA LYS A 60 6.30 14.15 -8.72
C LYS A 60 6.17 15.16 -7.58
N PHE A 61 7.03 16.17 -7.60
CA PHE A 61 6.91 17.34 -6.77
C PHE A 61 6.91 18.56 -7.68
N ALA A 62 5.76 19.23 -7.75
CA ALA A 62 5.65 20.51 -8.43
C ALA A 62 6.23 21.61 -7.51
N THR A 63 7.31 22.26 -7.95
CA THR A 63 7.80 23.49 -7.35
C THR A 63 7.37 24.69 -8.20
N ASN A 64 7.49 25.91 -7.68
CA ASN A 64 7.05 27.13 -8.37
C ASN A 64 7.63 27.29 -9.79
N GLU A 65 8.83 26.76 -10.05
CA GLU A 65 9.53 26.93 -11.33
C GLU A 65 9.67 25.62 -12.11
N THR A 66 9.73 24.46 -11.43
CA THR A 66 10.02 23.18 -12.09
C THR A 66 9.31 22.01 -11.43
N VAL A 67 9.01 20.97 -12.21
CA VAL A 67 8.61 19.67 -11.67
C VAL A 67 9.86 18.84 -11.43
N LYS A 68 10.03 18.38 -10.20
CA LYS A 68 11.09 17.46 -9.79
C LYS A 68 10.49 16.10 -9.52
N TYR A 69 11.28 15.06 -9.76
CA TYR A 69 10.86 13.69 -9.50
C TYR A 69 11.79 13.08 -8.47
N PHE A 70 11.21 12.28 -7.56
CA PHE A 70 11.96 11.61 -6.52
C PHE A 70 11.55 10.15 -6.46
N VAL A 71 12.52 9.29 -6.21
CA VAL A 71 12.26 7.87 -5.96
C VAL A 71 12.11 7.66 -4.48
N GLY A 72 11.05 6.98 -4.08
CA GLY A 72 10.75 6.71 -2.69
C GLY A 72 10.33 5.27 -2.46
N GLN A 73 10.56 4.78 -1.25
CA GLN A 73 10.02 3.52 -0.77
C GLN A 73 8.80 3.78 0.10
N VAL A 74 7.71 3.08 -0.15
CA VAL A 74 6.49 3.18 0.65
C VAL A 74 6.73 2.49 1.99
N GLU A 75 6.71 3.24 3.08
CA GLU A 75 6.94 2.71 4.41
C GLU A 75 5.63 2.30 5.07
N THR A 76 4.59 3.12 4.92
CA THR A 76 3.25 2.87 5.48
C THR A 76 2.18 3.43 4.54
N ILE A 77 1.07 2.72 4.40
CA ILE A 77 -0.12 3.23 3.71
C ILE A 77 -1.10 3.63 4.81
N VAL A 78 -1.39 4.92 4.93
CA VAL A 78 -2.31 5.45 5.96
C VAL A 78 -3.74 5.26 5.46
N ASP A 79 -3.98 5.68 4.23
CA ASP A 79 -5.27 5.60 3.54
C ASP A 79 -5.05 5.25 2.05
N PRO A 80 -6.09 4.87 1.30
CA PRO A 80 -5.96 4.57 -0.13
C PRO A 80 -5.35 5.72 -0.97
N ASN A 81 -5.53 6.96 -0.49
CA ASN A 81 -5.05 8.17 -1.15
C ASN A 81 -3.80 8.77 -0.49
N GLU A 82 -3.42 8.35 0.71
CA GLU A 82 -2.32 8.96 1.48
C GLU A 82 -1.37 7.90 2.02
N MET A 83 -0.09 8.05 1.71
CA MET A 83 0.93 7.07 2.05
C MET A 83 2.24 7.75 2.44
N ILE A 84 2.90 7.18 3.44
CA ILE A 84 4.19 7.64 3.94
C ILE A 84 5.28 6.99 3.10
N VAL A 85 6.03 7.83 2.41
CA VAL A 85 7.10 7.43 1.51
C VAL A 85 8.43 7.96 2.03
N ASN A 86 9.42 7.07 2.14
CA ASN A 86 10.80 7.39 2.49
C ASN A 86 11.63 7.57 1.22
N PHE A 87 12.11 8.78 0.99
CA PHE A 87 12.79 9.18 -0.23
C PHE A 87 14.25 8.73 -0.26
N LEU A 88 14.68 8.35 -1.46
CA LEU A 88 16.04 8.02 -1.79
C LEU A 88 16.68 9.20 -2.54
N ARG A 89 17.97 9.41 -2.32
CA ARG A 89 18.76 10.41 -3.05
C ARG A 89 19.44 9.77 -4.24
N ASN A 90 19.46 10.46 -5.38
CA ASN A 90 20.24 10.04 -6.53
C ASN A 90 21.72 10.41 -6.35
N VAL A 91 22.60 9.41 -6.37
CA VAL A 91 24.06 9.55 -6.31
C VAL A 91 24.67 8.73 -7.44
N ASN A 92 25.13 9.40 -8.49
CA ASN A 92 25.75 8.76 -9.67
C ASN A 92 24.87 7.66 -10.30
N ASN A 93 23.59 7.94 -10.55
CA ASN A 93 22.58 7.01 -11.10
C ASN A 93 22.27 5.81 -10.19
N LYS A 94 22.58 5.93 -8.90
CA LYS A 94 22.22 4.95 -7.87
C LYS A 94 21.42 5.66 -6.80
N PHE A 95 20.42 4.98 -6.26
CA PHE A 95 19.58 5.51 -5.22
C PHE A 95 20.06 5.03 -3.86
N VAL A 96 20.19 5.94 -2.90
CA VAL A 96 20.60 5.62 -1.53
C VAL A 96 19.69 6.30 -0.52
N PHE A 97 19.43 5.61 0.58
CA PHE A 97 18.78 6.25 1.72
C PHE A 97 19.74 7.25 2.36
N ALA A 98 19.20 8.42 2.72
CA ALA A 98 19.92 9.40 3.51
C ALA A 98 20.17 8.86 4.94
N ASN A 99 21.16 9.43 5.64
CA ASN A 99 21.47 9.01 7.01
C ASN A 99 20.33 9.35 8.00
N VAL A 100 19.60 10.41 7.68
CA VAL A 100 18.35 10.79 8.33
C VAL A 100 17.24 10.35 7.39
N LYS A 101 16.23 9.65 7.91
CA LYS A 101 15.06 9.27 7.10
C LYS A 101 14.42 10.52 6.52
N ASP A 102 14.12 10.45 5.24
CA ASP A 102 13.47 11.52 4.50
C ASP A 102 12.06 11.06 4.17
N GLU A 103 11.17 11.13 5.15
CA GLU A 103 9.81 10.61 5.05
C GLU A 103 8.80 11.74 4.89
N ALA A 104 7.86 11.57 3.95
CA ALA A 104 6.73 12.49 3.82
C ALA A 104 5.45 11.73 3.47
N ALA A 105 4.31 12.32 3.83
CA ALA A 105 3.00 11.87 3.39
C ALA A 105 2.75 12.38 1.97
N ILE A 106 2.42 11.46 1.07
CA ILE A 106 2.25 11.71 -0.35
C ILE A 106 0.88 11.23 -0.78
N SER A 107 0.22 12.06 -1.58
CA SER A 107 -1.05 11.74 -2.21
C SER A 107 -0.84 10.77 -3.38
N ARG A 108 -1.78 9.84 -3.58
CA ARG A 108 -1.74 8.89 -4.70
C ARG A 108 -1.64 9.59 -6.06
N GLU A 109 -2.17 10.80 -6.19
CA GLU A 109 -2.14 11.66 -7.39
C GLU A 109 -0.75 12.20 -7.76
N ASP A 110 0.16 12.25 -6.79
CA ASP A 110 1.55 12.66 -7.00
C ASP A 110 2.45 11.48 -7.38
N ILE A 111 1.96 10.25 -7.24
CA ILE A 111 2.67 9.06 -7.68
C ILE A 111 2.52 8.93 -9.19
N VAL A 112 3.64 9.08 -9.88
CA VAL A 112 3.72 9.00 -11.35
C VAL A 112 3.67 7.55 -11.80
N ARG A 113 4.45 6.69 -11.12
CA ARG A 113 4.52 5.26 -11.43
C ARG A 113 5.03 4.47 -10.23
N VAL A 114 4.64 3.20 -10.18
CA VAL A 114 5.30 2.22 -9.32
C VAL A 114 6.54 1.70 -10.06
N LEU A 115 7.64 1.55 -9.33
CA LEU A 115 8.90 1.07 -9.87
C LEU A 115 9.03 -0.44 -9.60
N PRO A 116 9.67 -1.19 -10.52
CA PRO A 116 10.01 -2.57 -10.27
C PRO A 116 10.99 -2.69 -9.09
N LEU A 117 11.10 -3.89 -8.54
CA LEU A 117 12.07 -4.18 -7.49
C LEU A 117 13.49 -3.83 -7.98
N PRO A 118 14.23 -2.98 -7.24
CA PRO A 118 15.57 -2.60 -7.61
C PRO A 118 16.56 -3.74 -7.38
N MET A 119 17.63 -3.74 -8.17
CA MET A 119 18.83 -4.47 -7.82
C MET A 119 19.51 -3.76 -6.65
N THR A 120 19.56 -4.43 -5.50
CA THR A 120 20.19 -3.90 -4.29
C THR A 120 21.63 -4.39 -4.22
N THR A 121 22.59 -3.46 -4.13
CA THR A 121 24.01 -3.78 -3.96
C THR A 121 24.54 -3.15 -2.68
N GLY A 122 25.29 -3.91 -1.88
CA GLY A 122 25.80 -3.48 -0.58
C GLY A 122 24.97 -4.02 0.59
N GLY A 123 25.03 -3.36 1.75
CA GLY A 123 24.31 -3.80 2.95
C GLY A 123 25.14 -4.58 3.97
N THR A 124 26.47 -4.64 3.81
CA THR A 124 27.35 -5.07 4.91
C THR A 124 27.44 -3.96 5.95
N ALA A 125 27.78 -4.29 7.20
CA ALA A 125 27.84 -3.33 8.31
C ALA A 125 28.69 -2.06 8.05
N ARG A 126 29.53 -2.07 7.01
CA ARG A 126 30.41 -0.96 6.62
C ARG A 126 29.95 -0.20 5.37
N LEU A 127 29.08 -0.78 4.54
CA LEU A 127 28.73 -0.24 3.22
C LEU A 127 27.22 0.02 3.11
N LYS A 128 26.87 1.28 2.82
CA LYS A 128 25.48 1.70 2.58
C LYS A 128 24.85 0.88 1.44
N SER A 129 23.59 0.51 1.62
CA SER A 129 22.81 -0.14 0.56
C SER A 129 22.53 0.85 -0.57
N THR A 130 22.82 0.42 -1.80
CA THR A 130 22.53 1.16 -3.03
C THR A 130 21.47 0.42 -3.82
N TYR A 131 20.54 1.16 -4.43
CA TYR A 131 19.42 0.64 -5.19
C TYR A 131 19.54 1.10 -6.64
N GLN A 132 19.43 0.18 -7.58
CA GLN A 132 19.47 0.45 -9.00
C GLN A 132 18.22 -0.12 -9.66
N PHE A 133 17.49 0.72 -10.38
CA PHE A 133 16.30 0.31 -11.11
C PHE A 133 16.65 0.11 -12.58
N ASN A 134 16.16 -0.96 -13.19
CA ASN A 134 16.29 -1.17 -14.64
C ASN A 134 15.18 -0.44 -15.38
N VAL A 135 15.06 0.87 -15.13
CA VAL A 135 14.03 1.72 -15.73
C VAL A 135 14.71 2.98 -16.22
N ASP A 136 14.29 3.45 -17.39
CA ASP A 136 14.75 4.72 -17.90
C ASP A 136 14.14 5.88 -17.09
N PHE A 137 15.02 6.77 -16.64
CA PHE A 137 14.69 8.02 -15.95
C PHE A 137 15.09 9.24 -16.78
N SER A 138 15.65 9.09 -17.99
CA SER A 138 16.13 10.21 -18.80
C SER A 138 15.05 11.23 -19.17
N SER A 139 13.77 10.82 -19.18
CA SER A 139 12.62 11.70 -19.38
C SER A 139 12.20 12.49 -18.12
N TYR A 140 12.76 12.16 -16.95
CA TYR A 140 12.39 12.74 -15.66
C TYR A 140 13.59 13.45 -15.03
N ASN A 141 13.36 14.64 -14.49
CA ASN A 141 14.36 15.33 -13.67
C ASN A 141 14.40 14.69 -12.26
N VAL A 142 15.06 13.52 -12.16
CA VAL A 142 15.14 12.73 -10.91
C VAL A 142 16.31 13.19 -10.05
N MET A 143 16.01 13.64 -8.83
CA MET A 143 16.99 14.10 -7.84
C MET A 143 17.25 13.09 -6.71
#